data_AF-A0A835L4G7-F1
#
_entry.id   AF-A0A835L4G7-F1
#
_cell.length_a   1.000
_cell.length_b   1.000
_cell.length_c   1.000
_cell.angle_alpha   90.00
_cell.angle_beta   90.00
_cell.angle_gamma   90.00
#
_symmetry.space_group_name_H-M   'P 1'
#
loop_
_entity.id
_entity.type
_entity.pdbx_description
1 polymer ?
#
loop_
_entity_poly.entity_id
_entity_poly.type
_entity_poly.pdbx_seq_one_letter_code
_entity_poly.pdbx_strand_id
1 'polypeptide(L)'
;MAVTVTSLSLFVVAKNSINARRLENMRARERMRKSNEGEYPDLYRRLEESEMASPMLDPAKLQLVQELEIEMMSDMYNRLVTACHRKCIPVKYQETELCKGESVCLDRCVAKYLDVHERIGKKLSNMSQGEGEDLTKVNMDTKK
;
A
#
# COMPACT_ATOMS: atom_id res chain seq x y z
N MET A 1 57.30 -15.71 20.78
CA MET A 1 56.72 -15.26 19.50
C MET A 1 55.27 -15.74 19.26
N ALA A 2 54.81 -16.86 19.82
CA ALA A 2 53.43 -17.32 19.62
C ALA A 2 52.35 -16.40 20.27
N VAL A 3 52.62 -15.87 21.47
CA VAL A 3 51.66 -15.05 22.25
C VAL A 3 51.31 -13.71 21.56
N THR A 4 52.25 -13.14 20.81
CA THR A 4 52.06 -11.88 20.08
C THR A 4 51.27 -12.07 18.78
N VAL A 5 51.35 -13.25 18.16
CA VAL A 5 50.58 -13.56 16.95
C VAL A 5 49.12 -13.80 17.30
N THR A 6 48.85 -14.54 18.39
CA THR A 6 47.49 -14.78 18.87
C THR A 6 46.79 -13.51 19.32
N SER A 7 47.50 -12.56 19.95
CA SER A 7 46.90 -11.28 20.36
C SER A 7 46.59 -10.40 19.15
N LEU A 8 47.49 -10.29 18.17
CA LEU A 8 47.23 -9.56 16.92
C LEU A 8 46.05 -10.15 16.13
N SER A 9 45.93 -11.47 16.06
CA SER A 9 44.78 -12.14 15.42
C SER A 9 43.45 -11.81 16.10
N LEU A 10 43.41 -11.80 17.44
CA LEU A 10 42.19 -11.42 18.18
C LEU A 10 41.81 -9.94 17.97
N PHE A 11 42.80 -9.05 17.93
CA PHE A 11 42.58 -7.63 17.62
C PHE A 11 42.04 -7.42 16.20
N VAL A 12 42.55 -8.16 15.20
CA VAL A 12 42.06 -8.09 13.81
C VAL A 12 40.63 -8.62 13.70
N VAL A 13 40.31 -9.74 14.36
CA VAL A 13 38.95 -10.29 14.38
C VAL A 13 37.96 -9.33 15.06
N ALA A 14 38.36 -8.72 16.18
CA ALA A 14 37.55 -7.71 16.86
C ALA A 14 37.34 -6.45 16.00
N LYS A 15 38.37 -5.99 15.29
CA LYS A 15 38.27 -4.84 14.38
C LYS A 15 37.39 -5.16 13.17
N ASN A 16 37.46 -6.38 12.63
CA ASN A 16 36.60 -6.82 11.53
C ASN A 16 35.12 -6.92 11.95
N SER A 17 34.83 -7.41 13.16
CA SER A 17 33.44 -7.45 13.66
C SER A 17 32.88 -6.05 13.96
N ILE A 18 33.71 -5.14 14.48
CA ILE A 18 33.33 -3.73 14.68
C ILE A 18 33.08 -3.03 13.33
N ASN A 19 33.93 -3.27 12.34
CA ASN A 19 33.76 -2.71 10.99
C ASN A 19 32.50 -3.25 10.31
N ALA A 20 32.20 -4.54 10.45
CA ALA A 20 30.96 -5.15 9.95
C ALA A 20 29.72 -4.51 10.58
N ARG A 21 29.73 -4.31 11.91
CA ARG A 21 28.61 -3.69 12.63
C ARG A 21 28.40 -2.22 12.26
N ARG A 22 29.49 -1.48 11.96
CA ARG A 22 29.41 -0.11 11.42
C ARG A 22 28.80 -0.08 10.01
N LEU A 23 29.13 -1.06 9.17
CA LEU A 23 28.56 -1.18 7.83
C LEU A 23 27.06 -1.48 7.88
N GLU A 24 26.62 -2.37 8.78
CA GLU A 24 25.19 -2.63 9.00
C GLU A 24 24.43 -1.39 9.46
N ASN A 25 25.03 -0.62 10.39
CA ASN A 25 24.46 0.63 10.86
C ASN A 25 24.39 1.70 9.75
N MET A 26 25.40 1.79 8.87
CA MET A 26 25.33 2.65 7.68
C MET A 26 24.22 2.20 6.72
N ARG A 27 24.14 0.91 6.39
CA ARG A 27 23.08 0.35 5.54
C ARG A 27 21.67 0.54 6.11
N ALA A 28 21.51 0.49 7.43
CA ALA A 28 20.24 0.80 8.08
C ALA A 28 19.84 2.27 7.91
N ARG A 29 20.79 3.20 8.07
CA ARG A 29 20.56 4.64 7.86
C ARG A 29 20.28 4.97 6.40
N GLU A 30 20.96 4.31 5.47
CA GLU A 30 20.76 4.50 4.04
C GLU A 30 19.40 3.96 3.57
N ARG A 31 18.95 2.82 4.13
CA ARG A 31 17.56 2.34 3.94
C ARG A 31 16.53 3.34 4.45
N MET A 32 16.76 3.95 5.62
CA MET A 32 15.88 5.01 6.13
C MET A 32 15.92 6.27 5.26
N ARG A 33 17.09 6.68 4.75
CA ARG A 33 17.25 7.82 3.83
C ARG A 33 16.47 7.61 2.53
N LYS A 34 16.64 6.45 1.88
CA LYS A 34 15.91 6.10 0.66
C LYS A 34 14.39 6.07 0.85
N SER A 35 13.93 5.57 2.01
CA SER A 35 12.50 5.59 2.34
C SER A 35 11.94 7.01 2.50
N ASN A 36 12.77 7.96 2.91
CA ASN A 36 12.37 9.37 3.06
C ASN A 36 12.53 10.18 1.76
N GLU A 37 13.32 9.70 0.80
CA GLU A 37 13.50 10.32 -0.52
C GLU A 37 12.45 9.87 -1.56
N GLY A 38 11.59 8.92 -1.22
CA GLY A 38 10.53 8.47 -2.14
C GLY A 38 11.07 7.67 -3.35
N GLU A 39 12.26 7.07 -3.23
CA GLU A 39 12.81 6.16 -4.24
C GLU A 39 12.01 4.83 -4.16
N TYR A 40 10.77 4.87 -4.65
CA TYR A 40 9.88 3.73 -4.74
C TYR A 40 10.55 2.70 -5.68
N PRO A 41 10.65 1.42 -5.29
CA PRO A 41 11.19 0.38 -6.17
C PRO A 41 10.44 0.38 -7.52
N ASP A 42 11.14 0.08 -8.63
CA ASP A 42 10.68 0.10 -10.04
C ASP A 42 9.41 -0.72 -10.37
N LEU A 43 8.70 -1.22 -9.37
CA LEU A 43 7.41 -1.92 -9.44
C LEU A 43 6.33 -1.14 -10.21
N TYR A 44 6.44 0.19 -10.31
CA TYR A 44 5.50 1.01 -11.07
C TYR A 44 5.72 0.94 -12.60
N ARG A 45 6.96 0.75 -13.07
CA ARG A 45 7.25 0.66 -14.53
C ARG A 45 6.69 -0.62 -15.16
N ARG A 46 6.60 -1.70 -14.38
CA ARG A 46 6.02 -2.98 -14.84
C ARG A 46 4.50 -2.90 -15.04
N LEU A 47 3.80 -1.94 -14.42
CA LEU A 47 2.36 -1.77 -14.61
C LEU A 47 2.06 -1.27 -16.03
N GLU A 48 2.85 -0.34 -16.58
CA GLU A 48 2.73 0.10 -17.98
C GLU A 48 3.08 -1.01 -19.00
N GLU A 49 4.04 -1.89 -18.68
CA GLU A 49 4.42 -3.01 -19.58
C GLU A 49 3.36 -4.13 -19.63
N SER A 50 2.52 -4.25 -18.60
CA SER A 50 1.55 -5.35 -18.48
C SER A 50 0.21 -5.13 -19.21
N GLU A 51 -0.08 -3.92 -19.70
CA GLU A 51 -1.32 -3.62 -20.44
C GLU A 51 -1.34 -4.19 -21.88
N MET A 52 -0.21 -4.67 -22.42
CA MET A 52 -0.11 -5.01 -23.85
C MET A 52 -0.21 -6.51 -24.18
N ALA A 53 -0.77 -7.34 -23.29
CA ALA A 53 -1.02 -8.75 -23.56
C ALA A 53 -2.48 -9.13 -23.25
N SER A 54 -3.42 -8.58 -24.00
CA SER A 54 -4.83 -9.00 -23.95
C SER A 54 -5.12 -10.06 -25.02
N PRO A 55 -5.83 -11.16 -24.70
CA PRO A 55 -6.27 -12.14 -25.70
C PRO A 55 -7.28 -11.48 -26.64
N MET A 56 -7.31 -11.86 -27.92
CA MET A 56 -8.20 -11.29 -28.95
C MET A 56 -9.69 -11.39 -28.55
N LEU A 57 -10.17 -10.37 -27.84
CA LEU A 57 -11.57 -10.10 -27.60
C LEU A 57 -12.06 -9.16 -28.71
N ASP A 58 -13.26 -9.40 -29.22
CA ASP A 58 -13.94 -8.55 -30.21
C ASP A 58 -13.80 -7.06 -29.83
N PRO A 59 -13.32 -6.16 -30.73
CA PRO A 59 -13.05 -4.76 -30.41
C PRO A 59 -14.23 -4.04 -29.75
N ALA A 60 -15.46 -4.41 -30.10
CA ALA A 60 -16.66 -3.85 -29.47
C ALA A 60 -16.83 -4.27 -28.00
N LYS A 61 -16.46 -5.50 -27.64
CA LYS A 61 -16.51 -6.00 -26.26
C LYS A 61 -15.39 -5.41 -25.42
N LEU A 62 -14.22 -5.16 -26.02
CA LEU A 62 -13.10 -4.52 -25.35
C LEU A 62 -13.44 -3.09 -24.93
N GLN A 63 -14.08 -2.33 -25.83
CA GLN A 63 -14.56 -0.97 -25.54
C GLN A 63 -15.59 -0.96 -24.40
N LEU A 64 -16.57 -1.86 -24.44
CA LEU A 64 -17.58 -1.96 -23.39
C LEU A 64 -16.97 -2.28 -22.01
N VAL A 65 -16.03 -3.24 -21.95
CA VAL A 65 -15.36 -3.60 -20.69
C VAL A 65 -14.55 -2.42 -20.16
N GLN A 66 -13.83 -1.71 -21.03
CA GLN A 66 -13.04 -0.55 -20.64
C GLN A 66 -13.92 0.60 -20.13
N GLU A 67 -15.06 0.89 -20.78
CA GLU A 67 -16.01 1.88 -20.30
C GLU A 67 -16.57 1.53 -18.92
N LEU A 68 -16.92 0.25 -18.71
CA LEU A 68 -17.43 -0.24 -17.43
C LEU A 68 -16.36 -0.15 -16.32
N GLU A 69 -15.12 -0.51 -16.61
CA GLU A 69 -14.00 -0.40 -15.67
C GLU A 69 -13.80 1.06 -15.22
N ILE A 70 -13.85 2.01 -16.15
CA ILE A 70 -13.71 3.45 -15.84
C ILE A 70 -14.88 3.94 -14.97
N GLU A 71 -16.12 3.57 -15.30
CA GLU A 71 -17.29 3.98 -14.52
C GLU A 71 -17.22 3.45 -13.08
N MET A 72 -16.84 2.18 -12.91
CA MET A 72 -16.68 1.57 -11.59
C MET A 72 -15.54 2.21 -10.78
N MET A 73 -14.40 2.49 -11.42
CA MET A 73 -13.28 3.17 -10.77
C MET A 73 -13.64 4.61 -10.34
N SER A 74 -14.46 5.30 -11.14
CA SER A 74 -14.94 6.65 -10.83
C SER A 74 -15.86 6.66 -9.60
N ASP A 75 -16.84 5.75 -9.50
CA ASP A 75 -17.69 5.64 -8.30
C ASP A 75 -16.86 5.32 -7.05
N MET A 76 -15.90 4.40 -7.16
CA MET A 76 -14.98 4.08 -6.07
C MET A 76 -14.20 5.32 -5.61
N TYR A 77 -13.64 6.08 -6.55
CA TYR A 77 -12.87 7.29 -6.27
C TYR A 77 -13.72 8.35 -5.56
N ASN A 78 -14.93 8.61 -6.04
CA ASN A 78 -15.84 9.59 -5.44
C ASN A 78 -16.20 9.24 -4.00
N ARG A 79 -16.44 7.94 -3.73
CA ARG A 79 -16.71 7.45 -2.36
C ARG A 79 -15.48 7.54 -1.47
N LEU A 80 -14.30 7.20 -2.00
CA LEU A 80 -13.03 7.30 -1.29
C LEU A 80 -12.75 8.75 -0.85
N VAL A 81 -12.85 9.70 -1.79
CA VAL A 81 -12.61 11.12 -1.51
C VAL A 81 -13.59 11.63 -0.46
N THR A 82 -14.89 11.33 -0.61
CA THR A 82 -15.92 11.74 0.34
C THR A 82 -15.68 11.15 1.74
N ALA A 83 -15.30 9.87 1.82
CA ALA A 83 -15.05 9.19 3.09
C ALA A 83 -13.81 9.74 3.79
N CYS A 84 -12.72 9.95 3.06
CA CYS A 84 -11.48 10.46 3.64
C CYS A 84 -11.57 11.93 4.00
N HIS A 85 -12.25 12.75 3.18
CA HIS A 85 -12.55 14.14 3.54
C HIS A 85 -13.33 14.21 4.86
N ARG A 86 -14.42 13.44 5.00
CA ARG A 86 -15.22 13.42 6.24
C ARG A 86 -14.45 12.92 7.47
N LYS A 87 -13.45 12.05 7.30
CA LYS A 87 -12.67 11.46 8.42
C LYS A 87 -11.48 12.31 8.83
N CYS A 88 -10.81 12.95 7.87
CA CYS A 88 -9.52 13.59 8.09
C CYS A 88 -9.59 15.11 8.09
N ILE A 89 -10.63 15.71 7.51
CA ILE A 89 -10.79 17.16 7.41
C ILE A 89 -11.92 17.62 8.34
N PRO A 90 -11.63 18.46 9.35
CA PRO A 90 -12.65 18.96 10.25
C PRO A 90 -13.60 19.94 9.54
N VAL A 91 -14.86 19.99 9.99
CA VAL A 91 -15.87 20.90 9.42
C VAL A 91 -15.50 22.38 9.61
N LYS A 92 -14.72 22.69 10.66
CA LYS A 92 -14.20 24.03 10.94
C LYS A 92 -12.77 24.13 10.43
N TYR A 93 -12.58 24.80 9.31
CA TYR A 93 -11.28 25.12 8.75
C TYR A 93 -10.63 26.26 9.53
N GLN A 94 -9.42 26.03 10.02
CA GLN A 94 -8.61 27.06 10.68
C GLN A 94 -7.66 27.72 9.67
N GLU A 95 -7.18 26.95 8.70
CA GLU A 95 -6.18 27.35 7.71
C GLU A 95 -6.60 26.82 6.32
N THR A 96 -6.08 27.44 5.26
CA THR A 96 -6.41 27.08 3.85
C THR A 96 -5.57 25.92 3.33
N GLU A 97 -4.46 25.62 3.99
CA GLU A 97 -3.57 24.52 3.64
C GLU A 97 -3.78 23.34 4.57
N LEU A 98 -3.47 22.15 4.07
CA LEU A 98 -3.52 20.93 4.88
C LEU A 98 -2.43 20.96 5.95
N CYS A 99 -2.85 20.81 7.20
CA CYS A 99 -1.93 20.60 8.29
C CYS A 99 -1.22 19.25 8.14
N LYS A 100 0.01 19.13 8.65
CA LYS A 100 0.78 17.86 8.62
C LYS A 100 -0.02 16.65 9.14
N GLY A 101 -0.87 16.88 10.15
CA GLY A 101 -1.75 15.84 10.70
C GLY A 101 -2.84 15.39 9.72
N GLU A 102 -3.40 16.32 8.94
CA GLU A 102 -4.42 16.04 7.93
C GLU A 102 -3.81 15.30 6.74
N SER A 103 -2.64 15.72 6.26
CA SER A 103 -1.90 15.02 5.20
C SER A 103 -1.62 13.55 5.58
N VAL A 104 -1.05 13.32 6.77
CA VAL A 104 -0.77 11.95 7.25
C VAL A 104 -2.05 11.16 7.50
N CYS A 105 -3.14 11.81 7.91
CA CYS A 105 -4.44 11.15 8.03
C CYS A 105 -4.97 10.68 6.68
N LEU A 106 -4.90 11.52 5.64
CA LEU A 106 -5.35 11.20 4.29
C LEU A 106 -4.62 9.97 3.74
N ASP A 107 -3.29 9.91 3.86
CA ASP A 107 -2.50 8.74 3.41
C ASP A 107 -2.95 7.44 4.10
N ARG A 108 -3.13 7.50 5.43
CA ARG A 108 -3.63 6.36 6.23
C ARG A 108 -5.07 6.00 5.89
N CYS A 109 -5.90 6.99 5.56
CA CYS A 109 -7.29 6.79 5.21
C CYS A 109 -7.41 6.04 3.88
N VAL A 110 -6.68 6.49 2.86
CA VAL A 110 -6.64 5.85 1.54
C VAL A 110 -6.19 4.40 1.65
N ALA A 111 -5.08 4.13 2.37
CA ALA A 111 -4.59 2.78 2.61
C ALA A 111 -5.66 1.88 3.25
N LYS A 112 -6.30 2.35 4.34
CA LYS A 112 -7.36 1.59 5.02
C LYS A 112 -8.61 1.41 4.16
N TYR A 113 -8.98 2.41 3.35
CA TYR A 113 -10.15 2.33 2.49
C TYR A 113 -9.98 1.22 1.45
N LEU A 114 -8.81 1.17 0.80
CA LEU A 114 -8.49 0.14 -0.18
C LEU A 114 -8.42 -1.26 0.46
N ASP A 115 -7.81 -1.38 1.64
CA ASP A 115 -7.80 -2.65 2.40
C ASP A 115 -9.22 -3.16 2.70
N VAL A 116 -10.12 -2.26 3.09
CA VAL A 116 -11.52 -2.61 3.37
C VAL A 116 -12.27 -2.93 2.08
N HIS A 117 -12.05 -2.15 1.02
CA HIS A 117 -12.64 -2.36 -0.30
C HIS A 117 -12.29 -3.76 -0.85
N GLU A 118 -11.03 -4.18 -0.75
CA GLU A 118 -10.59 -5.52 -1.18
C GLU A 118 -11.26 -6.63 -0.34
N ARG A 119 -11.34 -6.47 0.99
CA ARG A 119 -12.00 -7.46 1.86
C ARG A 119 -13.49 -7.59 1.56
N ILE A 120 -14.17 -6.49 1.28
CA ILE A 120 -15.57 -6.49 0.85
C ILE A 120 -15.69 -7.19 -0.50
N GLY A 121 -14.82 -6.89 -1.46
CA GLY A 121 -14.78 -7.55 -2.76
C GLY A 121 -14.60 -9.08 -2.65
N LYS A 122 -13.69 -9.54 -1.80
CA LYS A 122 -13.50 -10.97 -1.51
C LYS A 122 -14.74 -11.61 -0.91
N LYS A 123 -15.39 -10.96 0.07
CA LYS A 123 -16.64 -11.47 0.66
C LYS A 123 -17.77 -11.53 -0.36
N LEU A 124 -17.95 -10.48 -1.16
CA LEU A 124 -18.99 -10.42 -2.18
C LEU A 124 -18.79 -11.49 -3.25
N SER A 125 -17.55 -11.73 -3.68
CA SER A 125 -17.20 -12.80 -4.63
C SER A 125 -17.40 -14.20 -4.04
N ASN A 126 -17.04 -14.40 -2.76
CA ASN A 126 -17.30 -15.67 -2.09
C ASN A 126 -18.81 -15.93 -1.92
N MET A 127 -19.59 -14.89 -1.63
CA MET A 127 -21.06 -14.96 -1.53
C MET A 127 -21.72 -15.23 -2.89
N SER A 128 -21.19 -14.70 -3.99
CA SER A 128 -21.74 -14.97 -5.33
C SER A 128 -21.41 -16.39 -5.83
N GLN A 129 -20.33 -17.00 -5.35
CA GLN A 129 -19.96 -18.38 -5.66
C GLN A 129 -20.62 -19.41 -4.71
N GLY A 130 -21.05 -18.99 -3.53
CA GLY A 130 -21.74 -19.80 -2.53
C GLY A 130 -23.22 -19.43 -2.36
N GLU A 131 -24.05 -19.97 -3.26
CA GLU A 131 -25.48 -20.27 -3.05
C GLU A 131 -26.51 -19.12 -3.00
N GLY A 132 -27.60 -19.31 -3.75
CA GLY A 132 -28.83 -18.52 -3.72
C GLY A 132 -29.67 -18.68 -2.45
N GLU A 133 -29.08 -18.68 -1.25
CA GLU A 133 -29.84 -18.80 0.01
C GLU A 133 -29.27 -17.99 1.19
N ASP A 134 -28.98 -16.68 1.07
CA ASP A 134 -28.98 -15.81 2.28
C ASP A 134 -29.03 -14.28 2.05
N LEU A 135 -29.74 -13.78 1.03
CA LEU A 135 -29.87 -12.33 0.84
C LEU A 135 -30.73 -11.62 1.92
N THR A 136 -31.41 -12.35 2.80
CA THR A 136 -32.35 -11.79 3.79
C THR A 136 -31.78 -11.58 5.20
N LYS A 137 -30.57 -12.07 5.53
CA LYS A 137 -30.03 -11.96 6.90
C LYS A 137 -29.05 -10.80 7.14
N VAL A 138 -28.59 -10.09 6.10
CA VAL A 138 -27.63 -8.97 6.28
C VAL A 138 -28.27 -7.71 6.90
N ASN A 139 -29.58 -7.71 7.15
CA ASN A 139 -30.33 -6.59 7.76
C ASN A 139 -30.56 -6.72 9.27
N MET A 140 -29.68 -7.34 10.07
CA MET A 140 -29.92 -7.49 11.52
C MET A 140 -28.75 -7.17 12.48
N ASP A 141 -27.62 -6.61 12.03
CA ASP A 141 -26.50 -6.28 12.96
C ASP A 141 -26.22 -4.77 13.13
N THR A 142 -27.12 -3.89 12.70
CA THR A 142 -27.04 -2.44 13.01
C THR A 142 -27.79 -2.06 14.28
N LYS A 143 -27.80 -2.92 15.30
CA LYS A 143 -28.27 -2.56 16.64
C LYS A 143 -27.51 -3.28 17.75
N LYS A 144 -26.34 -2.75 18.11
CA LYS A 144 -25.88 -2.73 19.50
C LYS A 144 -24.94 -1.56 19.75
#